data_AF-A0A160P137-F1
#
_entry.id   AF-A0A160P137-F1
#
_cell.length_a   1.000
_cell.length_b   1.000
_cell.length_c   1.000
_cell.angle_alpha   90.00
_cell.angle_beta   90.00
_cell.angle_gamma   90.00
#
_symmetry.space_group_name_H-M   'P 1'
#
loop_
_entity.id
_entity.type
_entity.pdbx_description
1 polymer ?
#
loop_
_entity_poly.entity_id
_entity_poly.type
_entity_poly.pdbx_seq_one_letter_code
_entity_poly.pdbx_strand_id
1 'polypeptide(L)'
;MIGGFMEQTGPAGAGVAAVRARGRVLAYVVRADDAPGPTLVLPLDHLPPGALALTGELTELRRALADTPYRDLNKIAVYGRSARPGVDLDYRFVQAMPDGRFDFRTGCGHSLLACVVADGGRPGPVTVRAVTTGETIRCLPQDAFPQSHVPQDASPQDARGAAYTLDFLRPPTAPGTLPTGRPVDVIDGVPVSVVRYGNPYVFVDARHLPAADPMGRMLRLRSHTARMLGYPPHSPLPKIAAFARTPSGLAVRALTVGGWHPRLALTGAAALAAAGALDGTVVPGPVGAVRTPGGPVRVSAAPDRVRVHDKRARLVTRLDLPWRIHATA
;
A
#
# COMPACT_ATOMS: atom_id res chain seq x y z
N MET A 1 -1.32 -25.07 61.21
CA MET A 1 -0.79 -26.28 60.53
C MET A 1 -1.73 -26.62 59.39
N ILE A 2 -1.23 -26.58 58.14
CA ILE A 2 -1.53 -27.44 56.97
C ILE A 2 -3.02 -27.57 56.57
N GLY A 3 -3.52 -27.27 55.37
CA GLY A 3 -2.98 -27.00 54.03
C GLY A 3 -4.12 -27.29 53.02
N GLY A 4 -4.02 -26.78 51.79
CA GLY A 4 -4.83 -27.25 50.65
C GLY A 4 -5.58 -26.18 49.85
N PHE A 5 -4.85 -25.39 49.06
CA PHE A 5 -5.41 -24.73 47.88
C PHE A 5 -5.41 -25.74 46.71
N MET A 6 -6.59 -26.04 46.17
CA MET A 6 -6.73 -26.71 44.88
C MET A 6 -7.08 -25.66 43.81
N GLU A 7 -6.10 -25.33 42.98
CA GLU A 7 -6.27 -24.64 41.70
C GLU A 7 -7.04 -25.54 40.72
N GLN A 8 -8.15 -25.03 40.17
CA GLN A 8 -8.74 -25.57 38.95
C GLN A 8 -8.06 -24.91 37.75
N THR A 9 -7.18 -25.65 37.09
CA THR A 9 -6.61 -25.30 35.79
C THR A 9 -7.64 -25.58 34.68
N GLY A 10 -8.22 -24.53 34.10
CA GLY A 10 -8.91 -24.59 32.81
C GLY A 10 -7.90 -24.68 31.64
N PRO A 11 -8.29 -25.22 30.47
CA PRO A 11 -7.35 -25.47 29.38
C PRO A 11 -6.96 -24.14 28.74
N ALA A 12 -5.71 -23.72 28.94
CA ALA A 12 -5.09 -22.64 28.20
C ALA A 12 -5.04 -23.01 26.72
N GLY A 13 -5.64 -22.16 25.89
CA GLY A 13 -5.72 -22.33 24.44
C GLY A 13 -4.35 -22.55 23.81
N ALA A 14 -4.21 -23.66 23.11
CA ALA A 14 -3.19 -23.90 22.11
C ALA A 14 -3.36 -22.87 20.98
N GLY A 15 -2.72 -21.71 21.12
CA GLY A 15 -2.98 -20.58 20.22
C GLY A 15 -1.89 -19.53 20.16
N VAL A 16 -0.65 -19.80 20.61
CA VAL A 16 0.51 -18.95 20.34
C VAL A 16 1.78 -19.82 20.35
N ALA A 17 2.00 -20.62 19.31
CA ALA A 17 3.20 -21.43 19.18
C ALA A 17 4.22 -20.77 18.23
N ALA A 18 5.24 -20.20 18.84
CA ALA A 18 6.63 -20.16 18.41
C ALA A 18 7.02 -19.23 17.23
N VAL A 19 7.73 -18.16 17.59
CA VAL A 19 8.98 -17.81 16.90
C VAL A 19 9.73 -19.11 16.63
N ARG A 20 9.86 -19.52 15.37
CA ARG A 20 10.68 -20.69 15.05
C ARG A 20 12.11 -20.36 15.48
N ALA A 21 12.63 -21.12 16.45
CA ALA A 21 14.00 -21.09 16.94
C ALA A 21 15.08 -21.43 15.86
N ARG A 22 14.76 -21.34 14.57
CA ARG A 22 15.55 -21.86 13.44
C ARG A 22 16.01 -20.79 12.44
N GLY A 23 15.90 -19.50 12.75
CA GLY A 23 16.30 -18.44 11.81
C GLY A 23 15.52 -18.51 10.49
N ARG A 24 14.20 -18.68 10.58
CA ARG A 24 13.27 -18.72 9.43
C ARG A 24 12.01 -17.93 9.75
N VAL A 25 11.42 -17.32 8.72
CA VAL A 25 10.18 -16.54 8.79
C VAL A 25 9.15 -17.09 7.80
N LEU A 26 7.91 -17.20 8.25
CA LEU A 26 6.78 -17.44 7.36
C LEU A 26 6.42 -16.13 6.65
N ALA A 27 6.56 -16.13 5.33
CA ALA A 27 6.21 -15.03 4.46
C ALA A 27 5.01 -15.41 3.57
N TYR A 28 4.28 -14.41 3.11
CA TYR A 28 3.12 -14.59 2.23
C TYR A 28 3.36 -13.83 0.95
N VAL A 29 3.03 -14.43 -0.19
CA VAL A 29 2.97 -13.70 -1.45
C VAL A 29 1.52 -13.38 -1.70
N VAL A 30 1.19 -12.09 -1.77
CA VAL A 30 -0.19 -11.63 -1.97
C VAL A 30 -0.26 -10.77 -3.22
N ARG A 31 -1.25 -11.04 -4.08
CA ARG A 31 -1.49 -10.29 -5.31
C ARG A 31 -2.75 -9.45 -5.17
N ALA A 32 -2.58 -8.13 -5.23
CA ALA A 32 -3.68 -7.21 -5.49
C ALA A 32 -3.83 -7.01 -7.00
N ASP A 33 -5.07 -7.04 -7.51
CA ASP A 33 -5.33 -7.07 -8.96
C ASP A 33 -4.88 -5.80 -9.68
N ASP A 34 -4.95 -4.65 -9.01
CA ASP A 34 -4.58 -3.34 -9.53
C ASP A 34 -3.09 -3.02 -9.38
N ALA A 35 -2.33 -3.88 -8.71
CA ALA A 35 -0.93 -3.63 -8.42
C ALA A 35 0.00 -4.01 -9.60
N PRO A 36 1.13 -3.29 -9.80
CA PRO A 36 2.14 -3.65 -10.79
C PRO A 36 2.76 -5.04 -10.58
N GLY A 37 2.69 -5.57 -9.36
CA GLY A 37 3.23 -6.87 -8.99
C GLY A 37 2.73 -7.32 -7.61
N PRO A 38 3.03 -8.57 -7.22
CA PRO A 38 2.69 -9.09 -5.91
C PRO A 38 3.50 -8.39 -4.81
N THR A 39 3.09 -8.60 -3.56
CA THR A 39 3.81 -8.12 -2.37
C THR A 39 4.26 -9.32 -1.55
N LEU A 40 5.52 -9.33 -1.13
CA LEU A 40 6.00 -10.19 -0.06
C LEU A 40 5.55 -9.59 1.27
N VAL A 41 4.71 -10.30 2.01
CA VAL A 41 4.16 -9.86 3.28
C VAL A 41 4.80 -10.65 4.42
N LEU A 42 5.29 -9.94 5.43
CA LEU A 42 5.99 -10.49 6.59
C LEU A 42 5.23 -10.10 7.86
N PRO A 43 4.73 -11.04 8.68
CA PRO A 43 4.17 -10.72 9.99
C PRO A 43 5.27 -10.42 11.01
N LEU A 44 5.13 -9.33 11.75
CA LEU A 44 6.07 -8.81 12.73
C LEU A 44 6.18 -9.71 13.96
N ASP A 45 5.10 -10.41 14.32
CA ASP A 45 5.06 -11.36 15.45
C ASP A 45 5.98 -12.57 15.21
N HIS A 46 6.54 -12.70 14.00
CA HIS A 46 7.54 -13.70 13.61
C HIS A 46 8.94 -13.12 13.42
N LEU A 47 9.16 -11.85 13.78
CA LEU A 47 10.43 -11.15 13.64
C LEU A 47 10.96 -10.70 15.01
N PRO A 48 12.29 -10.74 15.25
CA PRO A 48 12.85 -10.25 16.50
C PRO A 48 12.65 -8.72 16.65
N PRO A 49 12.64 -8.17 17.88
CA PRO A 49 12.60 -6.72 18.09
C PRO A 49 13.68 -6.00 17.26
N GLY A 50 13.32 -4.91 16.57
CA GLY A 50 14.25 -4.15 15.72
C GLY A 50 14.42 -4.65 14.27
N ALA A 51 13.80 -5.78 13.89
CA ALA A 51 13.89 -6.43 12.58
C ALA A 51 13.46 -5.63 11.34
N LEU A 52 12.88 -4.43 11.52
CA LEU A 52 12.34 -3.61 10.43
C LEU A 52 13.28 -2.50 9.94
N ALA A 53 14.53 -2.49 10.41
CA ALA A 53 15.45 -1.38 10.20
C ALA A 53 16.78 -1.75 9.53
N LEU A 54 17.05 -3.02 9.20
CA LEU A 54 18.37 -3.42 8.71
C LEU A 54 18.29 -3.94 7.27
N THR A 55 19.02 -3.25 6.38
CA THR A 55 19.11 -3.55 4.95
C THR A 55 19.68 -4.94 4.68
N GLY A 56 20.44 -5.51 5.61
CA GLY A 56 21.05 -6.83 5.49
C GLY A 56 20.02 -7.95 5.37
N GLU A 57 19.02 -7.97 6.24
CA GLU A 57 18.02 -9.03 6.34
C GLU A 57 17.08 -9.01 5.14
N LEU A 58 16.68 -7.83 4.69
CA LEU A 58 15.93 -7.69 3.45
C LEU A 58 16.75 -8.11 2.22
N THR A 59 18.07 -7.91 2.24
CA THR A 59 18.97 -8.39 1.18
C THR A 59 19.04 -9.91 1.17
N GLU A 60 19.20 -10.54 2.33
CA GLU A 60 19.20 -12.01 2.46
C GLU A 60 17.85 -12.61 2.03
N LEU A 61 16.73 -11.99 2.41
CA LEU A 61 15.41 -12.40 1.92
C LEU A 61 15.33 -12.34 0.39
N ARG A 62 15.80 -11.26 -0.24
CA ARG A 62 15.83 -11.16 -1.70
C ARG A 62 16.71 -12.24 -2.33
N ARG A 63 17.86 -12.56 -1.73
CA ARG A 63 18.73 -13.65 -2.18
C ARG A 63 18.01 -14.99 -2.11
N ALA A 64 17.31 -15.27 -1.01
CA ALA A 64 16.54 -16.50 -0.85
C ALA A 64 15.38 -16.66 -1.86
N LEU A 65 14.88 -15.55 -2.41
CA LEU A 65 13.87 -15.59 -3.47
C LEU A 65 14.45 -15.89 -4.87
N ALA A 66 15.77 -15.83 -5.05
CA ALA A 66 16.41 -15.92 -6.37
C ALA A 66 16.08 -17.21 -7.12
N ASP A 67 15.98 -18.33 -6.39
CA ASP A 67 15.68 -19.66 -6.93
C ASP A 67 14.19 -20.01 -6.88
N THR A 68 13.34 -19.01 -6.66
CA THR A 68 11.88 -19.17 -6.62
C THR A 68 11.22 -18.46 -7.80
N PRO A 69 9.95 -18.78 -8.14
CA PRO A 69 9.15 -17.99 -9.08
C PRO A 69 8.95 -16.52 -8.69
N TYR A 70 9.41 -16.11 -7.50
CA TYR A 70 9.21 -14.80 -6.91
C TYR A 70 10.50 -13.95 -6.86
N ARG A 71 11.55 -14.34 -7.59
CA ARG A 71 12.85 -13.64 -7.66
C ARG A 71 12.77 -12.13 -7.98
N ASP A 72 11.74 -11.72 -8.72
CA ASP A 72 11.53 -10.34 -9.16
C ASP A 72 10.62 -9.52 -8.23
N LEU A 73 10.23 -10.08 -7.06
CA LEU A 73 9.47 -9.34 -6.06
C LEU A 73 10.26 -8.13 -5.57
N ASN A 74 9.68 -6.95 -5.79
CA ASN A 74 10.27 -5.67 -5.40
C ASN A 74 9.42 -4.88 -4.40
N LYS A 75 8.36 -5.51 -3.87
CA LYS A 75 7.43 -4.92 -2.91
C LYS A 75 7.39 -5.79 -1.66
N ILE A 76 7.79 -5.20 -0.53
CA ILE A 76 7.79 -5.87 0.75
C ILE A 76 6.88 -5.09 1.69
N ALA A 77 6.06 -5.80 2.46
CA ALA A 77 5.23 -5.22 3.50
C ALA A 77 5.46 -5.96 4.79
N VAL A 78 5.60 -5.21 5.87
CA VAL A 78 5.70 -5.77 7.21
C VAL A 78 4.56 -5.26 8.05
N TYR A 79 3.90 -6.14 8.79
CA TYR A 79 2.72 -5.78 9.57
C TYR A 79 2.65 -6.54 10.89
N GLY A 80 2.01 -5.97 11.90
CA GLY A 80 1.75 -6.63 13.18
C GLY A 80 0.57 -5.99 13.88
N ARG A 81 0.16 -6.54 15.03
CA ARG A 81 -0.91 -5.94 15.84
C ARG A 81 -0.53 -4.53 16.27
N SER A 82 -1.46 -3.59 16.17
CA SER A 82 -1.24 -2.23 16.66
C SER A 82 -1.47 -2.16 18.17
N ALA A 83 -0.64 -1.38 18.87
CA ALA A 83 -0.88 -1.03 20.26
C ALA A 83 -1.85 0.16 20.41
N ARG A 84 -2.27 0.80 19.31
CA ARG A 84 -3.16 1.97 19.34
C ARG A 84 -4.62 1.54 19.47
N PRO A 85 -5.40 2.15 20.40
CA PRO A 85 -6.83 1.90 20.50
C PRO A 85 -7.55 2.15 19.16
N GLY A 86 -8.44 1.21 18.78
CA GLY A 86 -9.22 1.30 17.55
C GLY A 86 -8.45 1.04 16.25
N VAL A 87 -7.19 0.60 16.33
CA VAL A 87 -6.38 0.17 15.17
C VAL A 87 -6.05 -1.31 15.34
N ASP A 88 -6.32 -2.11 14.32
CA ASP A 88 -6.07 -3.56 14.36
C ASP A 88 -4.61 -3.88 14.01
N LEU A 89 -4.09 -3.24 12.96
CA LEU A 89 -2.76 -3.53 12.41
C LEU A 89 -1.92 -2.26 12.23
N ASP A 90 -0.65 -2.34 12.57
CA ASP A 90 0.37 -1.43 12.08
C ASP A 90 1.06 -2.06 10.87
N TYR A 91 1.27 -1.30 9.80
CA TYR A 91 2.00 -1.78 8.62
C TYR A 91 3.04 -0.76 8.12
N ARG A 92 4.14 -1.30 7.58
CA ARG A 92 5.20 -0.59 6.87
C ARG A 92 5.40 -1.17 5.48
N PHE A 93 5.53 -0.30 4.48
CA PHE A 93 5.94 -0.67 3.14
C PHE A 93 7.45 -0.45 2.95
N VAL A 94 8.07 -1.35 2.18
CA VAL A 94 9.45 -1.22 1.73
C VAL A 94 9.49 -1.48 0.22
N GLN A 95 9.98 -0.50 -0.53
CA GLN A 95 10.22 -0.61 -1.96
C GLN A 95 11.64 -1.11 -2.19
N ALA A 96 11.80 -2.29 -2.79
CA ALA A 96 13.09 -2.68 -3.33
C ALA A 96 13.34 -1.93 -4.64
N MET A 97 14.51 -1.32 -4.75
CA MET A 97 14.93 -0.53 -5.91
C MET A 97 15.70 -1.43 -6.90
N PRO A 98 15.73 -1.07 -8.20
CA PRO A 98 16.46 -1.84 -9.22
C PRO A 98 17.96 -1.98 -8.93
N ASP A 99 18.56 -1.01 -8.24
CA ASP A 99 19.97 -1.01 -7.85
C ASP A 99 20.27 -1.80 -6.56
N GLY A 100 19.30 -2.57 -6.07
CA GLY A 100 19.44 -3.40 -4.87
C GLY A 100 19.15 -2.68 -3.55
N ARG A 101 19.04 -1.34 -3.53
CA ARG A 101 18.71 -0.58 -2.31
C ARG A 101 17.25 -0.75 -1.93
N PHE A 102 16.92 -0.34 -0.69
CA PHE A 102 15.54 -0.29 -0.19
C PHE A 102 15.12 1.15 0.14
N ASP A 103 13.91 1.51 -0.25
CA ASP A 103 13.28 2.77 0.15
C ASP A 103 12.17 2.50 1.18
N PHE A 104 12.35 3.09 2.37
CA PHE A 104 11.45 2.96 3.51
C PHE A 104 10.55 4.18 3.74
N ARG A 105 10.59 5.16 2.84
CA ARG A 105 9.88 6.45 2.95
C ARG A 105 8.53 6.42 2.24
N THR A 106 8.32 5.44 1.37
CA THR A 106 7.08 5.26 0.63
C THR A 106 6.04 4.44 1.41
N GLY A 107 4.77 4.71 1.16
CA GLY A 107 3.66 3.79 1.40
C GLY A 107 3.24 3.05 0.13
N CYS A 108 2.44 1.99 0.27
CA CYS A 108 1.73 1.37 -0.84
C CYS A 108 0.38 0.80 -0.37
N GLY A 109 -0.72 1.42 -0.77
CA GLY A 109 -2.07 0.98 -0.36
C GLY A 109 -2.41 -0.44 -0.82
N HIS A 110 -1.87 -0.90 -1.96
CA HIS A 110 -2.01 -2.30 -2.39
C HIS A 110 -1.29 -3.27 -1.45
N SER A 111 -0.15 -2.87 -0.91
CA SER A 111 0.63 -3.69 0.03
C SER A 111 0.05 -3.63 1.44
N LEU A 112 -0.61 -2.53 1.82
CA LEU A 112 -1.46 -2.48 3.01
C LEU A 112 -2.61 -3.49 2.90
N LEU A 113 -3.33 -3.49 1.78
CA LEU A 113 -4.40 -4.45 1.54
C LEU A 113 -3.87 -5.89 1.55
N ALA A 114 -2.66 -6.10 1.05
CA ALA A 114 -1.99 -7.39 1.10
C ALA A 114 -1.77 -7.89 2.53
N CYS A 115 -1.46 -6.99 3.48
CA CYS A 115 -1.37 -7.33 4.91
C CYS A 115 -2.72 -7.76 5.48
N VAL A 116 -3.82 -7.10 5.10
CA VAL A 116 -5.18 -7.48 5.54
C VAL A 116 -5.54 -8.89 5.06
N VAL A 117 -5.20 -9.23 3.81
CA VAL A 117 -5.42 -10.58 3.27
C VAL A 117 -4.50 -11.62 3.95
N ALA A 118 -3.24 -11.26 4.22
CA ALA A 118 -2.30 -12.14 4.91
C ALA A 118 -2.65 -12.40 6.39
N ASP A 119 -3.29 -11.44 7.08
CA ASP A 119 -3.81 -11.59 8.46
C ASP A 119 -4.98 -12.59 8.56
N GLY A 120 -5.37 -13.22 7.44
CA GLY A 120 -6.32 -14.33 7.44
C GLY A 120 -7.77 -13.92 7.21
N GLY A 121 -8.04 -12.65 6.87
CA GLY A 121 -9.38 -12.17 6.52
C GLY A 121 -10.39 -12.38 7.64
N ARG A 122 -10.38 -11.52 8.66
CA ARG A 122 -11.36 -11.57 9.76
C ARG A 122 -12.77 -11.25 9.23
N PRO A 123 -13.84 -11.81 9.85
CA PRO A 123 -15.20 -11.33 9.59
C PRO A 123 -15.31 -9.86 10.00
N GLY A 124 -15.38 -8.98 9.01
CA GLY A 124 -15.63 -7.57 9.22
C GLY A 124 -14.45 -6.64 8.93
N PRO A 125 -14.61 -5.34 9.25
CA PRO A 125 -13.62 -4.32 8.96
C PRO A 125 -12.28 -4.58 9.66
N VAL A 126 -11.19 -4.26 8.97
CA VAL A 126 -9.85 -4.21 9.56
C VAL A 126 -9.30 -2.80 9.41
N THR A 127 -8.93 -2.17 10.52
CA THR A 127 -8.34 -0.83 10.58
C THR A 127 -6.83 -0.93 10.63
N VAL A 128 -6.16 -0.39 9.61
CA VAL A 128 -4.71 -0.45 9.46
C VAL A 128 -4.11 0.94 9.53
N ARG A 129 -3.06 1.09 10.33
CA ARG A 129 -2.23 2.29 10.35
C ARG A 129 -0.98 2.12 9.50
N ALA A 130 -0.80 2.99 8.52
CA ALA A 130 0.42 3.12 7.74
C ALA A 130 1.47 3.87 8.56
N VAL A 131 2.45 3.18 9.14
CA VAL A 131 3.39 3.82 10.08
C VAL A 131 4.28 4.87 9.42
N THR A 132 4.63 4.66 8.14
CA THR A 132 5.51 5.57 7.38
C THR A 132 4.82 6.89 7.03
N THR A 133 3.56 6.81 6.61
CA THR A 133 2.84 7.94 6.01
C THR A 133 1.80 8.55 6.97
N GLY A 134 1.45 7.83 8.03
CA GLY A 134 0.60 8.30 9.12
C GLY A 134 -0.89 8.04 8.95
N GLU A 135 -1.35 7.56 7.78
CA GLU A 135 -2.76 7.34 7.51
C GLU A 135 -3.31 6.14 8.28
N THR A 136 -4.54 6.31 8.76
CA THR A 136 -5.39 5.21 9.24
C THR A 136 -6.40 4.89 8.16
N ILE A 137 -6.42 3.63 7.73
CA ILE A 137 -7.25 3.15 6.62
C ILE A 137 -8.08 1.99 7.12
N ARG A 138 -9.41 2.10 6.99
CA ARG A 138 -10.34 1.03 7.33
C ARG A 138 -10.71 0.24 6.07
N CYS A 139 -10.32 -1.03 6.04
CA CYS A 139 -10.59 -1.97 4.97
C CYS A 139 -11.91 -2.70 5.27
N LEU A 140 -12.93 -2.40 4.48
CA LEU A 140 -14.28 -2.98 4.59
C LEU A 140 -14.41 -4.13 3.58
N PRO A 141 -14.56 -5.39 4.00
CA PRO A 141 -14.85 -6.48 3.08
C PRO A 141 -16.22 -6.24 2.41
N GLN A 142 -16.30 -6.45 1.09
CA GLN A 142 -17.53 -6.28 0.32
C GLN A 142 -18.37 -7.57 0.27
N ASP A 143 -17.71 -8.73 0.36
CA ASP A 143 -18.35 -10.04 0.40
C ASP A 143 -18.41 -10.54 1.85
N ALA A 144 -19.48 -11.26 2.21
CA ALA A 144 -19.54 -11.99 3.47
C ALA A 144 -18.51 -13.13 3.42
N PHE A 145 -17.33 -12.89 3.97
CA PHE A 145 -16.21 -13.83 4.13
C PHE A 145 -15.51 -14.29 2.83
N PRO A 146 -14.26 -13.89 2.59
CA PRO A 146 -13.37 -14.66 1.74
C PRO A 146 -12.84 -15.86 2.54
N GLN A 147 -13.11 -17.08 2.09
CA GLN A 147 -12.43 -18.25 2.63
C GLN A 147 -10.91 -18.06 2.41
N SER A 148 -10.17 -17.82 3.48
CA SER A 148 -8.70 -17.71 3.48
C SER A 148 -8.01 -19.09 3.43
N HIS A 149 -8.79 -20.14 3.16
CA HIS A 149 -8.28 -21.42 2.71
C HIS A 149 -8.07 -21.37 1.21
N VAL A 150 -6.87 -21.76 0.78
CA VAL A 150 -6.66 -22.24 -0.59
C VAL A 150 -6.78 -23.76 -0.48
N PRO A 151 -7.93 -24.38 -0.81
CA PRO A 151 -7.98 -25.82 -1.02
C PRO A 151 -7.00 -26.19 -2.15
N GLN A 152 -6.48 -27.42 -2.16
CA GLN A 152 -5.63 -27.91 -3.26
C GLN A 152 -6.39 -28.00 -4.60
N ASP A 153 -7.68 -27.68 -4.58
CA ASP A 153 -8.75 -27.93 -5.54
C ASP A 153 -9.71 -26.72 -5.62
N ALA A 154 -9.15 -25.51 -5.57
CA ALA A 154 -9.88 -24.23 -5.56
C ALA A 154 -10.82 -23.99 -6.77
N SER A 155 -12.02 -23.45 -6.50
CA SER A 155 -13.02 -23.08 -7.51
C SER A 155 -12.68 -21.75 -8.22
N PRO A 156 -13.34 -21.40 -9.36
CA PRO A 156 -13.16 -20.11 -10.03
C PRO A 156 -13.53 -18.89 -9.18
N GLN A 157 -14.27 -19.07 -8.09
CA GLN A 157 -14.64 -18.01 -7.14
C GLN A 157 -13.50 -17.75 -6.14
N ASP A 158 -12.84 -18.82 -5.67
CA ASP A 158 -11.65 -18.75 -4.80
C ASP A 158 -10.46 -18.08 -5.51
N ALA A 159 -10.42 -18.19 -6.86
CA ALA A 159 -9.42 -17.53 -7.68
C ALA A 159 -9.54 -15.99 -7.74
N ARG A 160 -10.71 -15.42 -7.47
CA ARG A 160 -10.98 -13.96 -7.66
C ARG A 160 -10.50 -13.07 -6.50
N GLY A 161 -10.14 -13.65 -5.36
CA GLY A 161 -9.70 -12.89 -4.19
C GLY A 161 -10.80 -12.05 -3.54
N ALA A 162 -10.55 -11.68 -2.28
CA ALA A 162 -11.43 -10.89 -1.45
C ALA A 162 -11.54 -9.45 -1.96
N ALA A 163 -12.76 -8.91 -2.09
CA ALA A 163 -12.99 -7.52 -2.44
C ALA A 163 -13.16 -6.63 -1.21
N TYR A 164 -12.60 -5.43 -1.29
CA TYR A 164 -12.63 -4.44 -0.21
C TYR A 164 -12.92 -3.03 -0.72
N THR A 165 -13.66 -2.27 0.08
CA THR A 165 -13.65 -0.80 0.05
C THR A 165 -12.69 -0.30 1.11
N LEU A 166 -11.79 0.61 0.74
CA LEU A 166 -10.84 1.22 1.67
C LEU A 166 -11.25 2.65 1.99
N ASP A 167 -11.60 2.88 3.27
CA ASP A 167 -11.88 4.19 3.84
C ASP A 167 -10.58 4.80 4.38
N PHE A 168 -10.05 5.84 3.73
CA PHE A 168 -9.00 6.69 4.29
C PHE A 168 -9.64 7.64 5.31
N LEU A 169 -9.41 7.39 6.60
CA LEU A 169 -10.11 8.05 7.71
C LEU A 169 -9.54 9.45 7.99
N ARG A 170 -9.62 10.33 7.00
CA ARG A 170 -9.24 11.75 7.10
C ARG A 170 -10.02 12.61 6.08
N PRO A 171 -10.51 13.79 6.48
CA PRO A 171 -11.10 14.77 5.57
C PRO A 171 -10.16 15.17 4.41
N PRO A 172 -10.68 15.38 3.18
CA PRO A 172 -9.93 16.00 2.09
C PRO A 172 -9.31 17.35 2.48
N THR A 173 -10.05 18.13 3.27
CA THR A 173 -9.65 19.47 3.73
C THR A 173 -8.69 19.47 4.92
N ALA A 174 -8.29 18.30 5.43
CA ALA A 174 -7.42 18.24 6.61
C ALA A 174 -6.04 18.89 6.33
N PRO A 175 -5.43 19.53 7.34
CA PRO A 175 -4.06 20.05 7.23
C PRO A 175 -3.09 19.00 6.70
N GLY A 176 -2.21 19.42 5.80
CA GLY A 176 -1.22 18.54 5.17
C GLY A 176 -1.72 17.72 3.98
N THR A 177 -3.01 17.79 3.59
CA THR A 177 -3.47 17.23 2.29
C THR A 177 -2.76 17.90 1.11
N LEU A 178 -2.53 19.21 1.18
CA LEU A 178 -1.74 19.97 0.22
C LEU A 178 -0.36 20.24 0.84
N PRO A 179 0.66 19.38 0.60
CA PRO A 179 1.96 19.53 1.23
C PRO A 179 2.72 20.81 0.83
N THR A 180 2.34 21.47 -0.26
CA THR A 180 2.88 22.79 -0.68
C THR A 180 2.08 23.96 -0.11
N GLY A 181 1.02 23.69 0.66
CA GLY A 181 0.13 24.70 1.26
C GLY A 181 -0.83 25.37 0.28
N ARG A 182 -0.83 24.99 -1.01
CA ARG A 182 -1.65 25.60 -2.07
C ARG A 182 -2.30 24.55 -2.97
N PRO A 183 -3.47 24.85 -3.58
CA PRO A 183 -4.14 23.90 -4.46
C PRO A 183 -3.43 23.72 -5.81
N VAL A 184 -2.69 24.74 -6.28
CA VAL A 184 -1.93 24.71 -7.54
C VAL A 184 -0.53 25.26 -7.35
N ASP A 185 0.45 24.51 -7.83
CA ASP A 185 1.83 24.93 -8.05
C ASP A 185 2.10 25.07 -9.55
N VAL A 186 3.04 25.93 -9.95
CA VAL A 186 3.52 26.03 -11.33
C VAL A 186 4.94 25.49 -11.38
N ILE A 187 5.13 24.35 -12.03
CA ILE A 187 6.40 23.64 -12.10
C ILE A 187 6.82 23.55 -13.57
N ASP A 188 8.00 24.08 -13.90
CA ASP A 188 8.50 24.19 -15.27
C ASP A 188 7.46 24.80 -16.25
N GLY A 189 6.71 25.81 -15.79
CA GLY A 189 5.65 26.48 -16.55
C GLY A 189 4.34 25.69 -16.67
N VAL A 190 4.20 24.56 -15.97
CA VAL A 190 3.01 23.69 -16.02
C VAL A 190 2.26 23.76 -14.69
N PRO A 191 0.94 24.06 -14.70
CA PRO A 191 0.13 23.98 -13.49
C PRO A 191 -0.03 22.53 -13.05
N VAL A 192 0.21 22.27 -11.77
CA VAL A 192 0.05 20.96 -11.14
C VAL A 192 -0.60 21.10 -9.77
N SER A 193 -1.25 20.05 -9.29
CA SER A 193 -1.64 19.93 -7.88
C SER A 193 -0.83 18.85 -7.21
N VAL A 194 -0.27 19.17 -6.04
CA VAL A 194 0.43 18.20 -5.20
C VAL A 194 -0.49 17.84 -4.04
N VAL A 195 -0.90 16.57 -3.95
CA VAL A 195 -1.89 16.09 -2.97
C VAL A 195 -1.37 14.85 -2.25
N ARG A 196 -1.55 14.78 -0.93
CA ARG A 196 -1.05 13.69 -0.08
C ARG A 196 -2.18 12.91 0.59
N TYR A 197 -2.36 11.68 0.14
CA TYR A 197 -3.16 10.62 0.77
C TYR A 197 -2.34 9.33 0.76
N GLY A 198 -1.51 9.13 1.77
CA GLY A 198 -0.38 8.19 1.75
C GLY A 198 0.87 8.88 1.22
N ASN A 199 1.21 8.57 -0.01
CA ASN A 199 2.31 9.24 -0.70
C ASN A 199 1.85 10.61 -1.23
N PRO A 200 2.74 11.62 -1.28
CA PRO A 200 2.49 12.80 -2.09
C PRO A 200 2.40 12.41 -3.57
N TYR A 201 1.39 12.95 -4.24
CA TYR A 201 1.03 12.68 -5.63
C TYR A 201 0.94 13.99 -6.39
N VAL A 202 1.60 14.06 -7.54
CA VAL A 202 1.50 15.18 -8.48
C VAL A 202 0.45 14.83 -9.53
N PHE A 203 -0.53 15.71 -9.70
CA PHE A 203 -1.51 15.64 -10.77
C PHE A 203 -1.27 16.76 -11.78
N VAL A 204 -1.23 16.38 -13.05
CA VAL A 204 -1.03 17.29 -14.18
C VAL A 204 -2.09 17.01 -15.25
N ASP A 205 -2.66 18.06 -15.84
CA ASP A 205 -3.54 17.89 -17.00
C ASP A 205 -2.71 17.47 -18.21
N ALA A 206 -3.12 16.38 -18.87
CA ALA A 206 -2.44 15.80 -20.03
C ALA A 206 -2.29 16.80 -21.18
N ARG A 207 -3.14 17.84 -21.27
CA ARG A 207 -3.01 18.91 -22.27
C ARG A 207 -1.71 19.70 -22.16
N HIS A 208 -1.04 19.67 -21.00
CA HIS A 208 0.25 20.32 -20.77
C HIS A 208 1.45 19.40 -21.04
N LEU A 209 1.21 18.16 -21.46
CA LEU A 209 2.27 17.21 -21.80
C LEU A 209 2.49 17.16 -23.32
N PRO A 210 3.75 17.10 -23.78
CA PRO A 210 4.04 16.96 -25.19
C PRO A 210 3.62 15.58 -25.70
N ALA A 211 3.14 15.50 -26.94
CA ALA A 211 2.74 14.22 -27.55
C ALA A 211 3.92 13.26 -27.75
N ALA A 212 5.10 13.79 -28.08
CA ALA A 212 6.28 12.98 -28.42
C ALA A 212 6.96 12.33 -27.20
N ASP A 213 7.00 13.01 -26.05
CA ASP A 213 7.66 12.51 -24.82
C ASP A 213 6.87 12.88 -23.54
N PRO A 214 5.65 12.35 -23.37
CA PRO A 214 4.86 12.63 -22.17
C PRO A 214 5.51 12.04 -20.91
N MET A 215 6.11 10.85 -21.03
CA MET A 215 6.80 10.17 -19.92
C MET A 215 7.97 11.00 -19.39
N GLY A 216 8.88 11.43 -20.25
CA GLY A 216 10.03 12.23 -19.84
C GLY A 216 9.62 13.58 -19.27
N ARG A 217 8.57 14.23 -19.83
CA ARG A 217 8.00 15.44 -19.23
C ARG A 217 7.46 15.20 -17.83
N MET A 218 6.70 14.14 -17.61
CA MET A 218 6.19 13.76 -16.28
C MET A 218 7.34 13.45 -15.30
N LEU A 219 8.37 12.75 -15.73
CA LEU A 219 9.54 12.46 -14.89
C LEU A 219 10.29 13.73 -14.46
N ARG A 220 10.39 14.75 -15.35
CA ARG A 220 10.97 16.06 -15.01
C ARG A 220 10.13 16.81 -13.97
N LEU A 221 8.81 16.92 -14.19
CA LEU A 221 7.88 17.56 -13.24
C LEU A 221 7.95 16.89 -11.86
N ARG A 222 7.93 15.55 -11.83
CA ARG A 222 8.04 14.76 -10.61
C ARG A 222 9.36 15.01 -9.88
N SER A 223 10.48 15.06 -10.60
CA SER A 223 11.82 15.31 -10.06
C SER A 223 11.95 16.71 -9.47
N HIS A 224 11.42 17.73 -10.14
CA HIS A 224 11.37 19.10 -9.60
C HIS A 224 10.53 19.13 -8.32
N THR A 225 9.32 18.55 -8.35
CA THR A 225 8.45 18.47 -7.17
C THR A 225 9.12 17.71 -6.01
N ALA A 226 9.92 16.68 -6.30
CA ALA A 226 10.69 15.97 -5.27
C ALA A 226 11.59 16.93 -4.49
N ARG A 227 12.35 17.79 -5.18
CA ARG A 227 13.22 18.79 -4.55
C ARG A 227 12.42 19.77 -3.69
N MET A 228 11.29 20.27 -4.21
CA MET A 228 10.42 21.18 -3.46
C MET A 228 9.92 20.56 -2.15
N LEU A 229 9.65 19.27 -2.13
CA LEU A 229 9.19 18.53 -0.95
C LEU A 229 10.33 17.97 -0.07
N GLY A 230 11.60 18.31 -0.37
CA GLY A 230 12.76 17.83 0.39
C GLY A 230 13.14 16.36 0.12
N TYR A 231 12.66 15.75 -0.97
CA TYR A 231 13.07 14.42 -1.39
C TYR A 231 14.23 14.47 -2.39
N PRO A 232 15.12 13.45 -2.41
CA PRO A 232 16.08 13.30 -3.49
C PRO A 232 15.39 13.19 -4.86
N PRO A 233 15.96 13.75 -5.96
CA PRO A 233 15.35 13.70 -7.30
C PRO A 233 15.03 12.29 -7.81
N HIS A 234 15.89 11.32 -7.45
CA HIS A 234 15.75 9.90 -7.79
C HIS A 234 14.85 9.13 -6.81
N SER A 235 14.32 9.80 -5.79
CA SER A 235 13.34 9.21 -4.87
C SER A 235 12.14 8.69 -5.64
N PRO A 236 11.52 7.57 -5.22
CA PRO A 236 10.22 7.14 -5.72
C PRO A 236 9.07 8.09 -5.33
N LEU A 237 9.34 9.18 -4.60
CA LEU A 237 8.41 10.23 -4.22
C LEU A 237 8.77 11.61 -4.82
N PRO A 238 7.78 12.48 -5.06
CA PRO A 238 6.36 12.15 -5.11
C PRO A 238 6.04 11.20 -6.27
N LYS A 239 4.87 10.58 -6.23
CA LYS A 239 4.30 9.87 -7.39
C LYS A 239 3.71 10.90 -8.36
N ILE A 240 3.45 10.51 -9.60
CA ILE A 240 2.86 11.43 -10.60
C ILE A 240 1.84 10.72 -11.49
N ALA A 241 0.75 11.42 -11.81
CA ALA A 241 -0.23 11.02 -12.81
C ALA A 241 -0.67 12.19 -13.68
N ALA A 242 -0.89 11.88 -14.94
CA ALA A 242 -1.57 12.75 -15.89
C ALA A 242 -3.05 12.38 -15.95
N PHE A 243 -3.93 13.37 -16.03
CA PHE A 243 -5.37 13.14 -16.24
C PHE A 243 -5.86 13.89 -17.48
N ALA A 244 -6.95 13.42 -18.07
CA ALA A 244 -7.68 14.09 -19.12
C ALA A 244 -9.18 13.99 -18.85
N ARG A 245 -9.93 15.05 -19.16
CA ARG A 245 -11.40 15.01 -19.14
C ARG A 245 -11.92 14.16 -20.29
N THR A 246 -12.93 13.35 -20.00
CA THR A 246 -13.67 12.56 -20.97
C THR A 246 -15.17 12.83 -20.80
N PRO A 247 -16.02 12.50 -21.79
CA PRO A 247 -17.47 12.63 -21.64
C PRO A 247 -18.06 11.86 -20.44
N SER A 248 -17.35 10.82 -19.97
CA SER A 248 -17.81 9.91 -18.90
C SER A 248 -17.05 10.04 -17.57
N GLY A 249 -16.23 11.08 -17.40
CA GLY A 249 -15.39 11.28 -16.22
C GLY A 249 -13.93 11.56 -16.58
N LEU A 250 -12.98 10.94 -15.88
CA LEU A 250 -11.55 11.17 -16.09
C LEU A 250 -10.85 9.94 -16.67
N ALA A 251 -9.92 10.17 -17.59
CA ALA A 251 -8.90 9.20 -17.97
C ALA A 251 -7.60 9.55 -17.25
N VAL A 252 -6.92 8.56 -16.67
CA VAL A 252 -5.70 8.76 -15.88
C VAL A 252 -4.61 7.79 -16.28
N ARG A 253 -3.38 8.31 -16.43
CA ARG A 253 -2.16 7.53 -16.60
C ARG A 253 -1.14 7.93 -15.54
N ALA A 254 -0.63 6.95 -14.81
CA ALA A 254 0.29 7.16 -13.70
C ALA A 254 1.64 6.52 -13.95
N LEU A 255 2.68 7.07 -13.32
CA LEU A 255 4.01 6.47 -13.27
C LEU A 255 4.24 5.73 -11.95
N THR A 256 4.98 4.64 -12.04
CA THR A 256 5.51 3.88 -10.92
C THR A 256 7.02 3.67 -11.11
N VAL A 257 7.69 3.09 -10.11
CA VAL A 257 9.09 2.69 -10.27
C VAL A 257 9.17 1.70 -11.43
N GLY A 258 10.00 2.01 -12.43
CA GLY A 258 10.18 1.17 -13.62
C GLY A 258 9.27 1.50 -14.82
N GLY A 259 8.38 2.49 -14.75
CA GLY A 259 7.63 2.98 -15.93
C GLY A 259 6.15 3.24 -15.68
N TRP A 260 5.30 2.91 -16.65
CA TRP A 260 3.85 3.11 -16.55
C TRP A 260 3.23 2.18 -15.51
N HIS A 261 2.39 2.73 -14.65
CA HIS A 261 1.53 1.91 -13.79
C HIS A 261 0.41 1.29 -14.65
N PRO A 262 0.08 -0.01 -14.48
CA PRO A 262 -0.95 -0.68 -15.28
C PRO A 262 -2.33 -0.01 -15.09
N ARG A 263 -2.64 0.38 -13.85
CA ARG A 263 -3.80 1.21 -13.48
C ARG A 263 -3.38 2.51 -12.79
N LEU A 264 -4.02 2.87 -11.68
CA LEU A 264 -3.59 3.91 -10.75
C LEU A 264 -3.25 3.26 -9.39
N ALA A 265 -2.21 3.74 -8.73
CA ALA A 265 -1.87 3.25 -7.39
C ALA A 265 -3.03 3.53 -6.41
N LEU A 266 -3.31 2.64 -5.47
CA LEU A 266 -4.42 2.81 -4.51
C LEU A 266 -4.37 4.16 -3.78
N THR A 267 -3.21 4.54 -3.25
CA THR A 267 -3.00 5.85 -2.63
C THR A 267 -3.10 7.00 -3.63
N GLY A 268 -2.77 6.77 -4.91
CA GLY A 268 -2.96 7.75 -5.97
C GLY A 268 -4.44 7.95 -6.33
N ALA A 269 -5.25 6.89 -6.27
CA ALA A 269 -6.69 6.97 -6.44
C ALA A 269 -7.33 7.78 -5.30
N ALA A 270 -6.92 7.53 -4.05
CA ALA A 270 -7.33 8.33 -2.91
C ALA A 270 -6.91 9.80 -3.05
N ALA A 271 -5.65 10.06 -3.42
CA ALA A 271 -5.16 11.43 -3.63
C ALA A 271 -5.92 12.14 -4.77
N LEU A 272 -6.32 11.43 -5.83
CA LEU A 272 -7.08 11.98 -6.94
C LEU A 272 -8.51 12.36 -6.52
N ALA A 273 -9.18 11.49 -5.75
CA ALA A 273 -10.49 11.80 -5.18
C ALA A 273 -10.43 13.00 -4.23
N ALA A 274 -9.39 13.07 -3.39
CA ALA A 274 -9.17 14.23 -2.54
C ALA A 274 -8.94 15.50 -3.35
N ALA A 275 -8.13 15.44 -4.42
CA ALA A 275 -7.86 16.58 -5.29
C ALA A 275 -9.16 17.13 -5.89
N GLY A 276 -10.00 16.28 -6.49
CA GLY A 276 -11.28 16.71 -7.05
C GLY A 276 -12.36 17.07 -6.01
N ALA A 277 -12.11 16.86 -4.72
CA ALA A 277 -12.96 17.35 -3.64
C ALA A 277 -12.49 18.69 -3.05
N LEU A 278 -11.31 19.16 -3.46
CA LEU A 278 -10.73 20.42 -3.02
C LEU A 278 -10.92 21.49 -4.08
N ASP A 279 -11.37 22.66 -3.65
CA ASP A 279 -11.53 23.81 -4.54
C ASP A 279 -10.18 24.30 -5.07
N GLY A 280 -10.20 24.70 -6.33
CA GLY A 280 -9.06 25.32 -7.00
C GLY A 280 -7.93 24.38 -7.41
N THR A 281 -8.00 23.07 -7.14
CA THR A 281 -6.98 22.14 -7.68
C THR A 281 -7.11 22.01 -9.20
N VAL A 282 -6.06 21.52 -9.87
CA VAL A 282 -6.12 21.27 -11.31
C VAL A 282 -7.06 20.10 -11.66
N VAL A 283 -7.39 19.24 -10.70
CA VAL A 283 -8.25 18.07 -10.91
C VAL A 283 -9.71 18.52 -10.86
N PRO A 284 -10.51 18.32 -11.93
CA PRO A 284 -11.91 18.69 -11.91
C PRO A 284 -12.70 17.79 -10.94
N GLY A 285 -13.61 18.40 -10.17
CA GLY A 285 -14.41 17.69 -9.19
C GLY A 285 -15.71 17.08 -9.72
N PRO A 286 -16.47 16.38 -8.87
CA PRO A 286 -16.04 15.26 -8.03
C PRO A 286 -15.56 14.08 -8.89
N VAL A 287 -14.55 13.34 -8.41
CA VAL A 287 -14.02 12.17 -9.12
C VAL A 287 -14.84 10.94 -8.75
N GLY A 288 -15.61 10.40 -9.71
CA GLY A 288 -16.34 9.14 -9.58
C GLY A 288 -15.57 7.95 -10.17
N ALA A 289 -15.99 7.51 -11.36
CA ALA A 289 -15.28 6.48 -12.12
C ALA A 289 -14.12 7.09 -12.93
N VAL A 290 -12.94 6.49 -12.79
CA VAL A 290 -11.72 6.89 -13.49
C VAL A 290 -11.31 5.77 -14.44
N ARG A 291 -11.16 6.09 -15.72
CA ARG A 291 -10.63 5.17 -16.72
C ARG A 291 -9.11 5.14 -16.60
N THR A 292 -8.56 3.94 -16.43
CA THR A 292 -7.12 3.70 -16.56
C THR A 292 -6.91 2.60 -17.60
N PRO A 293 -5.72 2.44 -18.20
CA PRO A 293 -5.59 1.47 -19.28
C PRO A 293 -5.69 0.01 -18.86
N GLY A 294 -5.45 -0.30 -17.58
CA GLY A 294 -5.76 -1.62 -17.03
C GLY A 294 -7.23 -1.80 -16.65
N GLY A 295 -8.08 -0.78 -16.74
CA GLY A 295 -9.50 -0.84 -16.36
C GLY A 295 -9.96 0.31 -15.46
N PRO A 296 -11.24 0.35 -15.08
CA PRO A 296 -11.78 1.42 -14.26
C PRO A 296 -11.25 1.37 -12.82
N VAL A 297 -11.11 2.53 -12.20
CA VAL A 297 -10.87 2.73 -10.77
C VAL A 297 -12.01 3.59 -10.24
N ARG A 298 -12.72 3.11 -9.22
CA ARG A 298 -13.80 3.86 -8.57
C ARG A 298 -13.32 4.47 -7.27
N VAL A 299 -13.61 5.75 -7.10
CA VAL A 299 -13.31 6.50 -5.88
C VAL A 299 -14.49 7.38 -5.50
N SER A 300 -14.54 7.79 -4.25
CA SER A 300 -15.43 8.85 -3.81
C SER A 300 -14.81 9.62 -2.64
N ALA A 301 -15.23 10.87 -2.47
CA ALA A 301 -14.86 11.70 -1.33
C ALA A 301 -16.11 12.05 -0.54
N ALA A 302 -15.97 12.08 0.78
CA ALA A 302 -16.96 12.59 1.73
C ALA A 302 -16.26 13.61 2.64
N PRO A 303 -17.00 14.42 3.41
CA PRO A 303 -16.42 15.45 4.27
C PRO A 303 -15.36 14.91 5.25
N ASP A 304 -15.51 13.66 5.69
CA ASP A 304 -14.66 13.05 6.73
C ASP A 304 -13.68 12.00 6.22
N ARG A 305 -13.78 11.57 4.95
CA ARG A 305 -12.98 10.47 4.41
C ARG A 305 -12.91 10.45 2.89
N VAL A 306 -11.94 9.69 2.37
CA VAL A 306 -11.89 9.30 0.95
C VAL A 306 -12.01 7.79 0.84
N ARG A 307 -12.76 7.32 -0.15
CA ARG A 307 -12.98 5.90 -0.41
C ARG A 307 -12.39 5.46 -1.73
N VAL A 308 -11.77 4.29 -1.70
CA VAL A 308 -11.30 3.58 -2.88
C VAL A 308 -11.99 2.23 -2.94
N HIS A 309 -12.77 1.99 -3.98
CA HIS A 309 -13.73 0.88 -4.03
C HIS A 309 -13.17 -0.32 -4.81
N ASP A 310 -13.74 -1.50 -4.51
CA ASP A 310 -13.62 -2.75 -5.28
C ASP A 310 -12.19 -3.24 -5.45
N LYS A 311 -11.39 -3.09 -4.39
CA LYS A 311 -10.01 -3.52 -4.39
C LYS A 311 -9.94 -4.99 -4.02
N ARG A 312 -9.49 -5.79 -4.98
CA ARG A 312 -9.32 -7.22 -4.84
C ARG A 312 -7.89 -7.59 -4.55
N ALA A 313 -7.72 -8.50 -3.62
CA ALA A 313 -6.43 -9.13 -3.34
C ALA A 313 -6.63 -10.60 -2.93
N ARG A 314 -5.64 -11.43 -3.26
CA ARG A 314 -5.62 -12.86 -2.93
C ARG A 314 -4.26 -13.30 -2.44
N LEU A 315 -4.27 -14.23 -1.48
CA LEU A 315 -3.08 -14.99 -1.12
C LEU A 315 -2.69 -15.88 -2.31
N VAL A 316 -1.46 -15.74 -2.79
CA VAL A 316 -0.92 -16.55 -3.89
C VAL A 316 -0.23 -17.78 -3.33
N THR A 317 0.65 -17.60 -2.34
CA THR A 317 1.35 -18.70 -1.69
C THR A 317 1.91 -18.29 -0.33
N ARG A 318 2.39 -19.29 0.41
CA ARG A 318 3.16 -19.14 1.65
C ARG A 318 4.59 -19.63 1.39
N LEU A 319 5.57 -18.88 1.87
CA LEU A 319 6.99 -19.19 1.74
C LEU A 319 7.59 -19.30 3.14
N ASP A 320 8.41 -20.33 3.35
CA ASP A 320 9.26 -20.41 4.54
C ASP A 320 10.65 -19.94 4.12
N LEU A 321 11.04 -18.74 4.57
CA LEU A 321 12.26 -18.06 4.12
C LEU A 321 13.29 -17.98 5.24
N PRO A 322 14.60 -18.02 4.94
CA PRO A 322 15.63 -17.79 5.95
C PRO A 322 15.51 -16.37 6.52
N TRP A 323 15.73 -16.24 7.82
CA TRP A 323 15.75 -14.98 8.56
C TRP A 323 16.92 -14.98 9.53
N ARG A 324 17.87 -14.04 9.38
CA ARG A 324 18.99 -13.93 10.31
C ARG A 324 18.51 -13.30 11.62
N ILE A 325 18.76 -13.99 12.72
CA ILE A 325 18.56 -13.44 14.07
C ILE A 325 19.90 -12.84 14.48
N HIS A 326 20.01 -11.52 14.50
CA HIS A 326 21.10 -10.88 15.23
C HIS A 326 20.77 -11.00 16.72
N ALA A 327 21.46 -11.90 17.43
CA ALA A 327 21.48 -11.85 18.88
C ALA A 327 22.12 -10.51 19.25
N THR A 328 21.32 -9.58 19.78
CA THR A 328 21.84 -8.42 20.46
C THR A 328 22.41 -8.93 21.78
N ALA A 329 23.73 -8.89 21.90
CA ALA A 329 24.44 -9.10 23.16
C ALA A 329 24.23 -7.90 24.08
#